data_AF-C6HUE4-F1
#
_entry.id   AF-C6HUE4-F1
#
_cell.length_a   1.000
_cell.length_b   1.000
_cell.length_c   1.000
_cell.angle_alpha   90.00
_cell.angle_beta   90.00
_cell.angle_gamma   90.00
#
_symmetry.space_group_name_H-M   'P 1'
#
loop_
_entity.id
_entity.type
_entity.pdbx_description
1 polymer ?
#
loop_
_entity_poly.entity_id
_entity_poly.type
_entity_poly.pdbx_seq_one_letter_code
_entity_poly.pdbx_strand_id
1 'polypeptide(L)'
;MSRTDITHARHHRELAMMPIFRPLRRGERNIKRGIDIRYGIKGGTVHLQSIDLLGIDDQSIFFVLLALAGIERNDRGLLPAVPSGPIGKDLRSKIRIDGLMDDIQKITTSEKELAGYLEIHGTTVTWGRIREGMKRLQGISFHYSMETGEEYGSNLLSWHKDPEGKVHVAFNPLNTFAILSQHVRIDLTERKMIETEWGKAAHAWLCSWLRPGKENSILPQTLGEHVWSHPAS
;
A
#
# COMPACT_ATOMS: atom_id res chain seq x y z
N MET A 1 -7.23 -11.11 -16.30
CA MET A 1 -6.47 -9.92 -16.73
C MET A 1 -5.06 -10.39 -17.02
N SER A 2 -4.47 -9.98 -18.15
CA SER A 2 -3.06 -10.23 -18.42
C SER A 2 -2.23 -9.27 -17.57
N ARG A 3 -1.04 -9.71 -17.11
CA ARG A 3 -0.07 -8.82 -16.45
C ARG A 3 0.27 -7.60 -17.31
N THR A 4 0.20 -7.72 -18.63
CA THR A 4 0.60 -6.68 -19.59
C THR A 4 -0.20 -5.37 -19.51
N ASP A 5 -1.31 -5.30 -18.79
CA ASP A 5 -2.05 -4.04 -18.62
C ASP A 5 -2.77 -3.96 -17.27
N ILE A 6 -2.14 -3.31 -16.29
CA ILE A 6 -2.75 -3.02 -14.98
C ILE A 6 -3.63 -1.77 -15.09
N THR A 7 -4.93 -1.93 -14.92
CA THR A 7 -5.88 -0.79 -15.02
C THR A 7 -6.28 -0.21 -13.68
N HIS A 8 -6.17 -0.99 -12.59
CA HIS A 8 -6.57 -0.53 -11.27
C HIS A 8 -5.89 -1.27 -10.14
N ALA A 9 -5.75 -0.59 -9.00
CA ALA A 9 -5.40 -1.20 -7.72
C ALA A 9 -6.67 -1.53 -6.92
N ARG A 10 -6.66 -2.68 -6.23
CA ARG A 10 -7.68 -3.07 -5.25
C ARG A 10 -7.21 -2.67 -3.86
N HIS A 11 -7.72 -1.56 -3.34
CA HIS A 11 -7.26 -1.02 -2.06
C HIS A 11 -8.34 -1.13 -0.97
N HIS A 12 -7.90 -1.32 0.28
CA HIS A 12 -8.78 -1.36 1.44
C HIS A 12 -9.32 0.05 1.73
N ARG A 13 -10.65 0.17 1.90
CA ARG A 13 -11.33 1.47 1.96
C ARG A 13 -10.81 2.36 3.09
N GLU A 14 -10.74 1.82 4.30
CA GLU A 14 -10.35 2.55 5.49
C GLU A 14 -8.88 3.00 5.41
N LEU A 15 -8.00 2.14 4.89
CA LEU A 15 -6.59 2.48 4.67
C LEU A 15 -6.43 3.58 3.63
N ALA A 16 -7.23 3.53 2.57
CA ALA A 16 -7.20 4.50 1.48
C ALA A 16 -7.65 5.90 1.92
N MET A 17 -8.41 6.00 3.01
CA MET A 17 -8.84 7.26 3.63
C MET A 17 -7.83 7.82 4.64
N MET A 18 -6.84 7.03 5.07
CA MET A 18 -5.81 7.47 6.02
C MET A 18 -4.75 8.32 5.29
N PRO A 19 -4.24 9.41 5.91
CA PRO A 19 -3.22 10.27 5.32
C PRO A 19 -1.81 9.66 5.42
N ILE A 20 -1.64 8.44 4.92
CA ILE A 20 -0.37 7.69 4.96
C ILE A 20 0.64 8.29 3.99
N PHE A 21 0.18 8.69 2.81
CA PHE A 21 1.03 9.16 1.72
C PHE A 21 0.81 10.64 1.48
N ARG A 22 1.89 11.37 1.17
CA ARG A 22 1.81 12.81 0.91
C ARG A 22 2.77 13.31 -0.16
N PRO A 23 2.47 14.43 -0.83
CA PRO A 23 3.47 15.14 -1.62
C PRO A 23 4.61 15.61 -0.70
N LEU A 24 5.85 15.35 -1.11
CA LEU A 24 7.05 15.63 -0.30
C LEU A 24 7.99 16.57 -1.03
N ARG A 25 8.50 17.58 -0.32
CA ARG A 25 9.54 18.46 -0.84
C ARG A 25 10.89 17.75 -0.84
N ARG A 26 11.80 18.22 -1.70
CA ARG A 26 13.18 17.71 -1.73
C ARG A 26 13.82 17.87 -0.35
N GLY A 27 14.36 16.78 0.17
CA GLY A 27 15.02 16.75 1.49
C GLY A 27 14.06 16.60 2.68
N GLU A 28 12.74 16.63 2.47
CA GLU A 28 11.76 16.51 3.57
C GLU A 28 11.86 15.16 4.27
N ARG A 29 12.18 14.08 3.54
CA ARG A 29 12.44 12.75 4.12
C ARG A 29 13.66 12.70 5.07
N ASN A 30 14.56 13.68 5.01
CA ASN A 30 15.70 13.75 5.93
C ASN A 30 15.30 14.28 7.31
N ILE A 31 14.14 14.94 7.38
CA ILE A 31 13.54 15.39 8.63
C ILE A 31 12.91 14.14 9.24
N LYS A 32 13.49 13.62 10.33
CA LYS A 32 13.04 12.40 11.04
C LYS A 32 11.71 12.62 11.78
N ARG A 33 10.67 13.00 11.05
CA ARG A 33 9.29 13.10 11.52
C ARG A 33 8.53 12.00 10.79
N GLY A 34 8.48 10.82 11.39
CA GLY A 34 7.76 9.68 10.84
C GLY A 34 6.25 9.90 10.79
N ILE A 35 5.51 8.82 10.62
CA ILE A 35 4.06 8.80 10.64
C ILE A 35 3.60 8.21 11.97
N ASP A 36 2.65 8.86 12.64
CA ASP A 36 1.90 8.32 13.77
C ASP A 36 0.43 8.73 13.60
N ILE A 37 -0.43 7.77 13.23
CA ILE A 37 -1.82 8.01 12.89
C ILE A 37 -2.69 7.06 13.71
N ARG A 38 -3.66 7.61 14.44
CA ARG A 38 -4.76 6.85 15.03
C ARG A 38 -6.04 7.11 14.24
N TYR A 39 -6.70 6.06 13.81
CA TYR A 39 -7.87 6.15 12.95
C TYR A 39 -8.96 5.18 13.41
N GLY A 40 -10.16 5.70 13.66
CA GLY A 40 -11.32 4.88 14.01
C GLY A 40 -11.80 4.09 12.80
N ILE A 41 -11.99 2.78 12.98
CA ILE A 41 -12.60 1.90 12.00
C ILE A 41 -13.88 1.30 12.58
N LYS A 42 -14.69 0.64 11.75
CA LYS A 42 -15.86 -0.06 12.25
C LYS A 42 -15.42 -1.18 13.21
N GLY A 43 -15.82 -1.10 14.47
CA GLY A 43 -15.54 -2.13 15.49
C GLY A 43 -14.18 -2.03 16.17
N GLY A 44 -13.45 -0.90 16.02
CA GLY A 44 -12.17 -0.71 16.68
C GLY A 44 -11.39 0.53 16.23
N THR A 45 -10.10 0.56 16.58
CA THR A 45 -9.15 1.61 16.17
C THR A 45 -7.93 0.97 15.54
N VAL A 46 -7.37 1.66 14.54
CA VAL A 46 -6.08 1.34 13.93
C VAL A 46 -5.07 2.39 14.35
N HIS A 47 -3.95 1.95 14.90
CA HIS A 47 -2.75 2.75 15.11
C HIS A 47 -1.71 2.37 14.08
N LEU A 48 -1.39 3.31 13.18
CA LEU A 48 -0.37 3.17 12.15
C LEU A 48 0.87 3.98 12.55
N GLN A 49 2.04 3.36 12.41
CA GLN A 49 3.31 4.02 12.66
C GLN A 49 4.33 3.73 11.56
N SER A 50 5.19 4.69 11.28
CA SER A 50 6.39 4.51 10.48
C SER A 50 7.46 5.51 10.91
N ILE A 51 8.74 5.14 10.82
CA ILE A 51 9.85 6.08 11.06
C ILE A 51 10.06 7.02 9.86
N ASP A 52 9.64 6.59 8.67
CA ASP A 52 9.82 7.31 7.43
C ASP A 52 8.57 8.12 7.09
N LEU A 53 8.75 9.26 6.42
CA LEU A 53 7.68 9.88 5.66
C LEU A 53 7.48 9.12 4.36
N LEU A 54 6.22 9.00 3.93
CA LEU A 54 5.84 8.27 2.72
C LEU A 54 5.30 9.25 1.66
N GLY A 55 5.89 9.17 0.48
CA GLY A 55 5.62 10.06 -0.65
C GLY A 55 4.57 9.52 -1.62
N ILE A 56 4.19 10.34 -2.61
CA ILE A 56 3.31 9.91 -3.71
C ILE A 56 4.00 8.92 -4.65
N ASP A 57 5.32 8.94 -4.72
CA ASP A 57 6.14 7.90 -5.35
C ASP A 57 5.99 6.54 -4.64
N ASP A 58 6.01 6.51 -3.31
CA ASP A 58 5.76 5.29 -2.53
C ASP A 58 4.33 4.79 -2.73
N GLN A 59 3.34 5.70 -2.75
CA GLN A 59 1.95 5.37 -3.03
C GLN A 59 1.80 4.73 -4.41
N SER A 60 2.54 5.23 -5.40
CA SER A 60 2.51 4.70 -6.77
C SER A 60 3.10 3.29 -6.83
N ILE A 61 4.23 3.04 -6.13
CA ILE A 61 4.78 1.68 -5.98
C ILE A 61 3.75 0.76 -5.34
N PHE A 62 3.13 1.21 -4.24
CA PHE A 62 2.16 0.41 -3.51
C PHE A 62 0.93 0.06 -4.37
N PHE A 63 0.41 1.01 -5.14
CA PHE A 63 -0.73 0.76 -6.03
C PHE A 63 -0.40 -0.19 -7.18
N VAL A 64 0.81 -0.10 -7.76
CA VAL A 64 1.27 -1.08 -8.76
C VAL A 64 1.32 -2.49 -8.14
N LEU A 65 1.83 -2.62 -6.91
CA LEU A 65 1.88 -3.89 -6.20
C LEU A 65 0.46 -4.45 -5.95
N LEU A 66 -0.47 -3.63 -5.47
CA LEU A 66 -1.87 -4.02 -5.27
C LEU A 66 -2.56 -4.42 -6.59
N ALA A 67 -2.26 -3.73 -7.69
CA ALA A 67 -2.82 -4.05 -9.00
C ALA A 67 -2.32 -5.41 -9.50
N LEU A 68 -1.02 -5.68 -9.36
CA LEU A 68 -0.45 -7.00 -9.67
C LEU A 68 -1.07 -8.10 -8.80
N ALA A 69 -1.27 -7.83 -7.52
CA ALA A 69 -1.93 -8.77 -6.62
C ALA A 69 -3.38 -9.02 -7.01
N GLY A 70 -4.11 -8.00 -7.50
CA GLY A 70 -5.46 -8.14 -8.04
C GLY A 70 -5.54 -9.04 -9.28
N ILE A 71 -4.47 -9.13 -10.07
CA ILE A 71 -4.33 -10.06 -11.21
C ILE A 71 -4.05 -11.49 -10.71
N GLU A 72 -3.20 -11.62 -9.69
CA GLU A 72 -2.76 -12.89 -9.09
C GLU A 72 -3.65 -13.41 -7.95
N ARG A 73 -4.83 -12.81 -7.75
CA ARG A 73 -5.72 -13.07 -6.60
C ARG A 73 -6.28 -14.49 -6.45
N ASN A 74 -6.08 -15.36 -7.44
CA ASN A 74 -6.48 -16.77 -7.36
C ASN A 74 -5.38 -17.60 -6.65
N ASP A 75 -5.56 -18.91 -6.49
CA ASP A 75 -4.72 -19.83 -5.67
C ASP A 75 -3.19 -19.75 -5.85
N ARG A 76 -2.69 -19.17 -6.96
CA ARG A 76 -1.26 -18.96 -7.18
C ARG A 76 -0.65 -17.86 -6.29
N GLY A 77 -1.51 -17.03 -5.72
CA GLY A 77 -1.13 -15.84 -4.97
C GLY A 77 -1.28 -15.94 -3.46
N LEU A 78 -1.67 -17.10 -2.89
CA LEU A 78 -1.78 -17.23 -1.43
C LEU A 78 -0.47 -17.73 -0.81
N LEU A 79 -0.11 -17.12 0.32
CA LEU A 79 0.97 -17.51 1.20
C LEU A 79 0.36 -18.07 2.48
N PRO A 80 0.47 -19.37 2.75
CA PRO A 80 -0.14 -19.96 3.93
C PRO A 80 0.49 -19.46 5.23
N ALA A 81 -0.21 -19.67 6.34
CA ALA A 81 0.25 -19.33 7.70
C ALA A 81 1.63 -19.92 7.99
N VAL A 82 1.82 -21.20 7.61
CA VAL A 82 3.06 -21.96 7.76
C VAL A 82 3.58 -22.34 6.38
N PRO A 83 4.43 -21.51 5.75
CA PRO A 83 4.98 -21.79 4.44
C PRO A 83 6.08 -22.84 4.48
N SER A 84 6.12 -23.70 3.46
CA SER A 84 7.13 -24.76 3.32
C SER A 84 8.51 -24.22 2.91
N GLY A 85 8.55 -23.28 1.96
CA GLY A 85 9.79 -22.76 1.36
C GLY A 85 10.44 -21.58 2.11
N PRO A 86 11.76 -21.37 1.93
CA PRO A 86 12.54 -20.35 2.65
C PRO A 86 12.05 -18.91 2.39
N ILE A 87 11.72 -18.58 1.14
CA ILE A 87 11.20 -17.25 0.77
C ILE A 87 9.88 -16.97 1.49
N GLY A 88 8.96 -17.94 1.52
CA GLY A 88 7.69 -17.79 2.22
C GLY A 88 7.87 -17.58 3.72
N LYS A 89 8.79 -18.33 4.34
CA LYS A 89 9.13 -18.18 5.77
C LYS A 89 9.70 -16.80 6.08
N ASP A 90 10.57 -16.29 5.21
CA ASP A 90 11.12 -14.93 5.33
C ASP A 90 10.05 -13.84 5.16
N LEU A 91 9.13 -13.99 4.20
CA LEU A 91 8.02 -13.06 4.03
C LEU A 91 7.11 -13.05 5.26
N ARG A 92 6.77 -14.22 5.82
CA ARG A 92 5.94 -14.34 7.03
C ARG A 92 6.61 -13.74 8.26
N SER A 93 7.91 -13.95 8.45
CA SER A 93 8.63 -13.38 9.60
C SER A 93 8.68 -11.84 9.54
N LYS A 94 8.86 -11.26 8.35
CA LYS A 94 8.96 -9.82 8.14
C LYS A 94 7.63 -9.08 8.20
N ILE A 95 6.52 -9.72 7.84
CA ILE A 95 5.21 -9.07 7.88
C ILE A 95 4.63 -9.02 9.30
N ARG A 96 5.18 -9.81 10.24
CA ARG A 96 4.87 -9.76 11.68
C ARG A 96 3.36 -9.75 11.98
N ILE A 97 2.66 -10.77 11.51
CA ILE A 97 1.22 -10.88 11.77
C ILE A 97 1.01 -11.54 13.12
N ASP A 98 0.39 -10.80 14.03
CA ASP A 98 0.03 -11.25 15.37
C ASP A 98 -1.49 -11.46 15.45
N GLY A 99 -1.91 -12.64 15.94
CA GLY A 99 -3.31 -13.03 16.19
C GLY A 99 -4.16 -13.42 14.95
N LEU A 100 -3.84 -12.93 13.74
CA LEU A 100 -4.51 -13.33 12.49
C LEU A 100 -3.65 -14.34 11.71
N MET A 101 -4.02 -15.63 11.72
CA MET A 101 -3.22 -16.68 11.07
C MET A 101 -3.73 -17.09 9.68
N ASP A 102 -4.57 -16.28 9.04
CA ASP A 102 -5.08 -16.61 7.71
C ASP A 102 -4.00 -16.54 6.62
N ASP A 103 -4.29 -17.21 5.51
CA ASP A 103 -3.54 -17.09 4.27
C ASP A 103 -3.52 -15.63 3.82
N ILE A 104 -2.34 -15.16 3.40
CA ILE A 104 -2.16 -13.79 2.93
C ILE A 104 -1.82 -13.76 1.45
N GLN A 105 -2.18 -12.69 0.77
CA GLN A 105 -1.83 -12.51 -0.62
C GLN A 105 -0.33 -12.26 -0.76
N LYS A 106 0.26 -12.85 -1.80
CA LYS A 106 1.61 -12.61 -2.29
C LYS A 106 1.61 -12.43 -3.82
N ILE A 107 2.69 -11.85 -4.31
CA ILE A 107 3.02 -11.77 -5.74
C ILE A 107 4.51 -12.01 -5.97
N THR A 108 4.88 -12.34 -7.20
CA THR A 108 6.28 -12.41 -7.64
C THR A 108 6.52 -11.58 -8.89
N THR A 109 7.27 -10.50 -8.79
CA THR A 109 7.56 -9.54 -9.87
C THR A 109 9.08 -9.32 -10.04
N SER A 110 9.50 -8.25 -10.69
CA SER A 110 10.89 -7.81 -10.81
C SER A 110 10.99 -6.29 -10.79
N GLU A 111 12.17 -5.74 -10.47
CA GLU A 111 12.40 -4.29 -10.53
C GLU A 111 12.17 -3.72 -11.94
N LYS A 112 12.48 -4.51 -12.99
CA LYS A 112 12.22 -4.14 -14.38
C LYS A 112 10.73 -4.02 -14.68
N GLU A 113 9.95 -5.01 -14.22
CA GLU A 113 8.51 -5.03 -14.41
C GLU A 113 7.84 -3.87 -13.64
N LEU A 114 8.22 -3.64 -12.37
CA LEU A 114 7.74 -2.52 -11.57
C LEU A 114 8.07 -1.16 -12.22
N ALA A 115 9.30 -0.99 -12.73
CA ALA A 115 9.70 0.23 -13.44
C ALA A 115 8.85 0.47 -14.70
N GLY A 116 8.49 -0.60 -15.43
CA GLY A 116 7.61 -0.53 -16.60
C GLY A 116 6.22 0.00 -16.25
N TYR A 117 5.59 -0.51 -15.19
CA TYR A 117 4.27 -0.02 -14.77
C TYR A 117 4.29 1.38 -14.18
N LEU A 118 5.41 1.77 -13.55
CA LEU A 118 5.63 3.11 -13.02
C LEU A 118 6.02 4.12 -14.11
N GLU A 119 6.18 3.69 -15.37
CA GLU A 119 6.58 4.52 -16.52
C GLU A 119 7.90 5.27 -16.29
N ILE A 120 8.80 4.64 -15.53
CA ILE A 120 10.14 5.16 -15.22
C ILE A 120 11.19 4.34 -15.94
N HIS A 121 12.16 5.05 -16.54
CA HIS A 121 13.23 4.38 -17.28
C HIS A 121 14.05 3.48 -16.35
N GLY A 122 14.19 2.21 -16.74
CA GLY A 122 14.87 1.17 -15.95
C GLY A 122 16.38 1.37 -15.93
N THR A 123 16.88 2.04 -14.90
CA THR A 123 18.29 2.21 -14.60
C THR A 123 18.61 1.66 -13.22
N THR A 124 19.89 1.40 -12.92
CA THR A 124 20.34 1.00 -11.57
C THR A 124 19.87 1.98 -10.49
N VAL A 125 19.86 3.28 -10.81
CA VAL A 125 19.37 4.34 -9.91
C VAL A 125 17.88 4.19 -9.67
N THR A 126 17.09 3.99 -10.73
CA THR A 126 15.63 3.80 -10.65
C THR A 126 15.27 2.55 -9.83
N TRP A 127 15.96 1.44 -10.06
CA TRP A 127 15.77 0.21 -9.28
C TRP A 127 16.14 0.40 -7.80
N GLY A 128 17.18 1.19 -7.53
CA GLY A 128 17.51 1.63 -6.17
C GLY A 128 16.33 2.37 -5.51
N ARG A 129 15.71 3.32 -6.21
CA ARG A 129 14.55 4.08 -5.70
C ARG A 129 13.34 3.20 -5.41
N ILE A 130 13.03 2.24 -6.29
CA ILE A 130 11.94 1.27 -6.05
C ILE A 130 12.22 0.46 -4.78
N ARG A 131 13.44 -0.05 -4.60
CA ARG A 131 13.81 -0.79 -3.38
C ARG A 131 13.70 0.06 -2.12
N GLU A 132 14.16 1.31 -2.15
CA GLU A 132 14.00 2.21 -1.00
C GLU A 132 12.53 2.49 -0.70
N GLY A 133 11.67 2.62 -1.73
CA GLY A 133 10.22 2.73 -1.53
C GLY A 133 9.61 1.47 -0.90
N MET A 134 9.98 0.27 -1.37
CA MET A 134 9.53 -0.99 -0.76
C MET A 134 10.00 -1.13 0.69
N LYS A 135 11.21 -0.69 1.03
CA LYS A 135 11.70 -0.65 2.43
C LYS A 135 10.84 0.26 3.30
N ARG A 136 10.53 1.47 2.84
CA ARG A 136 9.66 2.40 3.59
C ARG A 136 8.25 1.83 3.77
N LEU A 137 7.68 1.24 2.71
CA LEU A 137 6.38 0.58 2.79
C LEU A 137 6.38 -0.58 3.79
N GLN A 138 7.43 -1.41 3.81
CA GLN A 138 7.59 -2.47 4.81
C GLN A 138 7.73 -1.91 6.23
N GLY A 139 8.31 -0.72 6.39
CA GLY A 139 8.49 -0.04 7.67
C GLY A 139 7.21 0.55 8.28
N ILE A 140 6.05 0.38 7.64
CA ILE A 140 4.76 0.79 8.18
C ILE A 140 4.19 -0.35 9.02
N SER A 141 4.01 -0.11 10.32
CA SER A 141 3.38 -1.04 11.26
C SER A 141 1.95 -0.63 11.57
N PHE A 142 1.09 -1.62 11.71
CA PHE A 142 -0.30 -1.50 12.14
C PHE A 142 -0.49 -2.23 13.45
N HIS A 143 -1.18 -1.56 14.38
CA HIS A 143 -1.72 -2.15 15.59
C HIS A 143 -3.23 -1.92 15.61
N TYR A 144 -4.00 -2.99 15.74
CA TYR A 144 -5.45 -2.97 15.75
C TYR A 144 -5.93 -3.23 17.17
N SER A 145 -6.81 -2.37 17.67
CA SER A 145 -7.48 -2.56 18.96
C SER A 145 -8.98 -2.66 18.71
N MET A 146 -9.54 -3.85 18.90
CA MET A 146 -10.95 -4.13 18.64
C MET A 146 -11.82 -3.87 19.87
N GLU A 147 -13.08 -3.51 19.65
CA GLU A 147 -14.06 -3.34 20.74
C GLU A 147 -14.30 -4.65 21.54
N THR A 148 -13.99 -5.81 20.95
CA THR A 148 -14.00 -7.13 21.61
C THR A 148 -12.91 -7.29 22.67
N GLY A 149 -11.94 -6.37 22.73
CA GLY A 149 -10.74 -6.48 23.56
C GLY A 149 -9.59 -7.23 22.90
N GLU A 150 -9.78 -7.73 21.66
CA GLU A 150 -8.71 -8.36 20.89
C GLU A 150 -7.77 -7.31 20.29
N GLU A 151 -6.48 -7.64 20.29
CA GLU A 151 -5.43 -6.85 19.68
C GLU A 151 -4.69 -7.65 18.61
N TYR A 152 -4.42 -7.00 17.48
CA TYR A 152 -3.71 -7.61 16.36
C TYR A 152 -2.61 -6.69 15.85
N GLY A 153 -1.59 -7.28 15.22
CA GLY A 153 -0.45 -6.55 14.65
C GLY A 153 -0.12 -7.01 13.24
N SER A 154 0.36 -6.10 12.38
CA SER A 154 0.97 -6.46 11.10
C SER A 154 1.81 -5.31 10.54
N ASN A 155 2.82 -5.58 9.72
CA ASN A 155 3.39 -4.58 8.82
C ASN A 155 2.56 -4.49 7.53
N LEU A 156 2.57 -3.35 6.83
CA LEU A 156 1.78 -3.13 5.60
C LEU A 156 2.00 -4.24 4.56
N LEU A 157 3.28 -4.56 4.34
CA LEU A 157 3.76 -5.58 3.43
C LEU A 157 5.11 -6.10 3.90
N SER A 158 5.54 -7.24 3.37
CA SER A 158 6.93 -7.69 3.42
C SER A 158 7.43 -7.99 2.02
N TRP A 159 8.75 -7.90 1.81
CA TRP A 159 9.34 -8.25 0.53
C TRP A 159 10.68 -8.99 0.67
N HIS A 160 11.02 -9.73 -0.37
CA HIS A 160 12.24 -10.49 -0.52
C HIS A 160 12.71 -10.40 -1.98
N LYS A 161 13.98 -10.07 -2.21
CA LYS A 161 14.60 -10.19 -3.54
C LYS A 161 15.49 -11.41 -3.55
N ASP A 162 15.20 -12.36 -4.44
CA ASP A 162 15.99 -13.58 -4.58
C ASP A 162 17.29 -13.32 -5.40
N PRO A 163 18.27 -14.23 -5.35
CA PRO A 163 19.50 -14.11 -6.14
C PRO A 163 19.26 -14.05 -7.66
N GLU A 164 18.15 -14.62 -8.13
CA GLU A 164 17.72 -14.61 -9.54
C GLU A 164 17.12 -13.26 -9.98
N GLY A 165 16.96 -12.31 -9.05
CA GLY A 165 16.48 -10.96 -9.31
C GLY A 165 14.96 -10.80 -9.30
N LYS A 166 14.22 -11.83 -8.88
CA LYS A 166 12.78 -11.74 -8.63
C LYS A 166 12.52 -11.04 -7.31
N VAL A 167 11.41 -10.32 -7.25
CA VAL A 167 10.93 -9.62 -6.07
C VAL A 167 9.62 -10.28 -5.64
N HIS A 168 9.65 -10.90 -4.47
CA HIS A 168 8.47 -11.45 -3.83
C HIS A 168 7.92 -10.45 -2.83
N VAL A 169 6.60 -10.25 -2.83
CA VAL A 169 5.93 -9.32 -1.92
C VAL A 169 4.74 -10.04 -1.31
N ALA A 170 4.55 -9.93 0.01
CA ALA A 170 3.37 -10.39 0.72
C ALA A 170 2.65 -9.19 1.37
N PHE A 171 1.33 -9.22 1.40
CA PHE A 171 0.48 -8.14 1.90
C PHE A 171 -0.15 -8.51 3.24
N ASN A 172 -0.44 -7.50 4.06
CA ASN A 172 -1.09 -7.75 5.35
C ASN A 172 -2.52 -8.29 5.18
N PRO A 173 -3.15 -8.79 6.26
CA PRO A 173 -4.50 -9.33 6.19
C PRO A 173 -5.55 -8.34 5.63
N LEU A 174 -5.46 -7.05 5.97
CA LEU A 174 -6.39 -6.04 5.43
C LEU A 174 -6.29 -5.87 3.92
N ASN A 175 -5.07 -5.71 3.40
CA ASN A 175 -4.89 -5.60 1.96
C ASN A 175 -5.21 -6.91 1.26
N THR A 176 -4.90 -8.06 1.87
CA THR A 176 -5.33 -9.37 1.37
C THR A 176 -6.85 -9.44 1.22
N PHE A 177 -7.60 -9.06 2.26
CA PHE A 177 -9.05 -9.01 2.21
C PHE A 177 -9.54 -8.12 1.06
N ALA A 178 -8.98 -6.92 0.90
CA ALA A 178 -9.35 -6.02 -0.19
C ALA A 178 -9.03 -6.60 -1.58
N ILE A 179 -7.86 -7.24 -1.73
CA ILE A 179 -7.44 -7.87 -2.99
C ILE A 179 -8.38 -9.00 -3.38
N LEU A 180 -8.86 -9.79 -2.41
CA LEU A 180 -9.74 -10.94 -2.66
C LEU A 180 -11.23 -10.57 -2.75
N SER A 181 -11.67 -9.57 -2.00
CA SER A 181 -13.09 -9.28 -1.75
C SER A 181 -13.44 -7.80 -2.02
N GLN A 182 -14.05 -7.12 -1.05
CA GLN A 182 -14.49 -5.73 -1.15
C GLN A 182 -13.30 -4.77 -1.16
N HIS A 183 -13.25 -3.90 -2.16
CA HIS A 183 -12.19 -2.93 -2.32
C HIS A 183 -12.71 -1.63 -2.90
N VAL A 184 -11.93 -0.58 -2.67
CA VAL A 184 -11.93 0.62 -3.50
C VAL A 184 -11.11 0.34 -4.75
N ARG A 185 -11.65 0.74 -5.91
CA ARG A 185 -10.94 0.73 -7.18
C ARG A 185 -10.19 2.07 -7.33
N ILE A 186 -8.86 2.01 -7.28
CA ILE A 186 -8.03 3.16 -7.69
C ILE A 186 -7.68 2.99 -9.16
N ASP A 187 -8.18 3.86 -10.02
CA ASP A 187 -7.94 3.75 -11.46
C ASP A 187 -6.53 4.22 -11.84
N LEU A 188 -5.71 3.30 -12.35
CA LEU A 188 -4.32 3.59 -12.70
C LEU A 188 -4.20 4.24 -14.07
N THR A 189 -5.18 4.08 -14.96
CA THR A 189 -5.21 4.74 -16.26
C THR A 189 -5.46 6.23 -16.08
N GLU A 190 -6.42 6.60 -15.24
CA GLU A 190 -6.65 8.01 -14.86
C GLU A 190 -5.45 8.61 -14.13
N ARG A 191 -4.95 7.90 -13.12
CA ARG A 191 -3.84 8.38 -12.29
C ARG A 191 -2.58 8.69 -13.08
N LYS A 192 -2.31 7.93 -14.14
CA LYS A 192 -1.17 8.15 -15.05
C LYS A 192 -1.25 9.49 -15.78
N MET A 193 -2.46 9.94 -16.12
CA MET A 193 -2.68 11.23 -16.80
C MET A 193 -2.51 12.43 -15.87
N ILE A 194 -2.41 12.21 -14.55
CA ILE A 194 -2.25 13.28 -13.57
C ILE A 194 -0.76 13.57 -13.37
N GLU A 195 -0.33 14.78 -13.70
CA GLU A 195 1.10 15.15 -13.65
C GLU A 195 1.59 15.48 -12.23
N THR A 196 0.71 16.06 -11.39
CA THR A 196 1.11 16.59 -10.08
C THR A 196 0.96 15.57 -8.97
N GLU A 197 1.85 15.61 -7.98
CA GLU A 197 1.75 14.76 -6.77
C GLU A 197 0.46 15.06 -5.99
N TRP A 198 0.07 16.32 -5.87
CA TRP A 198 -1.17 16.73 -5.22
C TRP A 198 -2.41 16.19 -5.94
N GLY A 199 -2.44 16.27 -7.27
CA GLY A 199 -3.54 15.71 -8.06
C GLY A 199 -3.63 14.19 -7.91
N LYS A 200 -2.49 13.49 -7.88
CA LYS A 200 -2.43 12.05 -7.60
C LYS A 200 -2.94 11.73 -6.19
N ALA A 201 -2.56 12.50 -5.17
CA ALA A 201 -3.06 12.32 -3.81
C ALA A 201 -4.59 12.51 -3.75
N ALA A 202 -5.09 13.59 -4.35
CA ALA A 202 -6.52 13.88 -4.45
C ALA A 202 -7.29 12.78 -5.18
N HIS A 203 -6.76 12.28 -6.30
CA HIS A 203 -7.35 11.18 -7.06
C HIS A 203 -7.53 9.92 -6.20
N ALA A 204 -6.48 9.49 -5.51
CA ALA A 204 -6.54 8.31 -4.65
C ALA A 204 -7.60 8.46 -3.54
N TRP A 205 -7.63 9.63 -2.91
CA TRP A 205 -8.59 9.92 -1.85
C TRP A 205 -10.03 9.99 -2.39
N LEU A 206 -10.26 10.66 -3.52
CA LEU A 206 -11.58 10.77 -4.16
C LEU A 206 -12.12 9.41 -4.59
N CYS A 207 -11.30 8.54 -5.18
CA CYS A 207 -11.69 7.18 -5.50
C CYS A 207 -12.16 6.39 -4.27
N SER A 208 -11.61 6.71 -3.10
CA SER A 208 -11.89 6.02 -1.83
C SER A 208 -13.11 6.58 -1.10
N TRP A 209 -13.32 7.88 -1.24
CA TRP A 209 -14.42 8.61 -0.63
C TRP A 209 -15.72 8.48 -1.41
N LEU A 210 -15.66 8.54 -2.75
CA LEU A 210 -16.82 8.51 -3.62
C LEU A 210 -17.20 7.07 -4.00
N ARG A 211 -18.46 6.70 -3.75
CA ARG A 211 -18.97 5.39 -4.17
C ARG A 211 -19.37 5.43 -5.65
N PRO A 212 -19.11 4.38 -6.43
CA PRO A 212 -19.57 4.30 -7.82
C PRO A 212 -21.09 4.53 -7.93
N GLY A 213 -21.49 5.42 -8.84
CA GLY A 213 -22.90 5.77 -9.06
C GLY A 213 -23.55 6.56 -7.91
N LYS A 214 -22.76 7.14 -7.02
CA LYS A 214 -23.24 8.03 -5.96
C LYS A 214 -22.67 9.43 -6.14
N GLU A 215 -23.44 10.40 -5.69
CA GLU A 215 -23.02 11.78 -5.51
C GLU A 215 -22.74 12.02 -4.03
N ASN A 216 -21.82 12.93 -3.74
CA ASN A 216 -21.50 13.33 -2.38
C ASN A 216 -20.97 14.76 -2.38
N SER A 217 -21.04 15.44 -1.24
CA SER A 217 -20.56 16.82 -1.07
C SER A 217 -19.46 16.86 -0.01
N ILE A 218 -18.36 17.54 -0.32
CA ILE A 218 -17.27 17.79 0.61
C ILE A 218 -16.90 19.27 0.62
N LEU A 219 -16.57 19.78 1.80
CA LEU A 219 -16.02 21.13 1.93
C LEU A 219 -14.59 21.15 1.36
N PRO A 220 -14.22 22.20 0.60
CA PRO A 220 -12.86 22.35 0.09
C PRO A 220 -11.78 22.25 1.19
N GLN A 221 -12.09 22.72 2.40
CA GLN A 221 -11.20 22.60 3.55
C GLN A 221 -10.94 21.14 3.94
N THR A 222 -11.97 20.29 4.00
CA THR A 222 -11.82 18.87 4.33
C THR A 222 -11.01 18.13 3.27
N LEU A 223 -11.21 18.46 1.98
CA LEU A 223 -10.36 17.93 0.91
C LEU A 223 -8.92 18.42 1.07
N GLY A 224 -8.76 19.70 1.40
CA GLY A 224 -7.49 20.32 1.78
C GLY A 224 -6.79 19.57 2.90
N GLU A 225 -7.52 19.16 3.93
CA GLU A 225 -6.96 18.43 5.07
C GLU A 225 -6.45 17.03 4.72
N HIS A 226 -7.07 16.37 3.74
CA HIS A 226 -6.64 15.03 3.32
C HIS A 226 -5.55 15.05 2.24
N VAL A 227 -5.51 16.10 1.42
CA VAL A 227 -4.57 16.21 0.30
C VAL A 227 -3.35 17.04 0.67
N TRP A 228 -3.52 18.12 1.44
CA TRP A 228 -2.51 19.10 1.82
C TRP A 228 -2.10 19.08 3.30
N SER A 229 -3.05 18.94 4.23
CA SER A 229 -2.73 18.98 5.64
C SER A 229 -2.22 17.62 6.11
N HIS A 230 -1.23 17.69 6.99
CA HIS A 230 -0.74 16.52 7.68
C HIS A 230 -0.96 16.80 9.15
N PRO A 231 -1.37 15.78 9.95
CA PRO A 231 -1.38 15.94 11.39
C PRO A 231 -0.03 16.51 11.78
N ALA A 232 -0.04 17.70 12.38
CA ALA A 232 1.17 18.24 12.99
C ALA A 232 1.58 17.21 14.04
N SER A 233 2.74 16.59 13.80
CA SER A 233 3.51 15.89 14.83
C SER A 233 3.76 16.81 16.01
#